data_AF-A0A9P9PZJ1-F1
#
_entry.id   AF-A0A9P9PZJ1-F1
#
_cell.length_a   1.000
_cell.length_b   1.000
_cell.length_c   1.000
_cell.angle_alpha   90.00
_cell.angle_beta   90.00
_cell.angle_gamma   90.00
#
_symmetry.space_group_name_H-M   'P 1'
#
loop_
_entity.id
_entity.type
_entity.pdbx_description
1 polymer ?
#
loop_
_entity_poly.entity_id
_entity_poly.type
_entity_poly.pdbx_seq_one_letter_code
_entity_poly.pdbx_strand_id
1 'polypeptide(L)'
;MSAGMIVRFIRSVNVAGNQISINVASEIRHAGIRRSIDAISPTLLDDTVNRVEMALMSSTLLSADQASITTSIPITSMPHESPAYPQEHSTIVASDAHGRRVATGHVTTNTDQQQRVDSAEQLGGLRYS
;
A
#
# COMPACT_ATOMS: atom_id res chain seq x y z
N MET A 1 -16.81 -9.66 19.26
CA MET A 1 -16.20 -10.48 18.17
C MET A 1 -15.40 -9.51 17.31
N SER A 2 -14.07 -9.55 17.42
CA SER A 2 -13.21 -8.67 16.60
C SER A 2 -13.31 -9.17 15.16
N ALA A 3 -13.75 -8.33 14.24
CA ALA A 3 -13.69 -8.60 12.81
C ALA A 3 -12.21 -8.69 12.44
N GLY A 4 -11.65 -9.89 12.53
CA GLY A 4 -10.28 -10.17 12.16
C GLY A 4 -10.13 -9.88 10.68
N MET A 5 -9.35 -8.86 10.36
CA MET A 5 -8.89 -8.60 9.01
C MET A 5 -8.23 -9.88 8.48
N ILE A 6 -8.85 -10.56 7.53
CA ILE A 6 -8.27 -11.73 6.88
C ILE A 6 -7.21 -11.23 5.91
N VAL A 7 -5.99 -11.03 6.41
CA VAL A 7 -4.83 -10.73 5.57
C VAL A 7 -4.47 -12.02 4.82
N ARG A 8 -4.63 -12.04 3.49
CA ARG A 8 -4.46 -13.27 2.69
C ARG A 8 -3.23 -13.32 1.77
N PHE A 9 -2.28 -12.41 1.94
CA PHE A 9 -0.97 -12.57 1.32
C PHE A 9 0.04 -11.78 2.16
N ILE A 10 1.05 -12.48 2.69
CA ILE A 10 2.08 -11.91 3.56
C ILE A 10 3.41 -12.14 2.86
N ARG A 11 3.99 -11.07 2.30
CA ARG A 11 5.40 -11.07 1.91
C ARG A 11 6.16 -10.21 2.89
N SER A 12 7.36 -10.63 3.28
CA SER A 12 8.21 -9.82 4.16
C SER A 12 9.46 -9.39 3.42
N VAL A 13 9.84 -8.13 3.57
CA VAL A 13 11.00 -7.53 2.92
C VAL A 13 11.89 -6.86 3.97
N ASN A 14 13.21 -6.94 3.78
CA ASN A 14 14.15 -6.26 4.68
C ASN A 14 14.56 -4.93 4.06
N VAL A 15 14.24 -3.83 4.73
CA VAL A 15 14.54 -2.46 4.27
C VAL A 15 15.11 -1.68 5.45
N ALA A 16 16.24 -0.98 5.22
CA ALA A 16 16.94 -0.21 6.26
C ALA A 16 17.23 -1.01 7.56
N GLY A 17 17.51 -2.31 7.43
CA GLY A 17 17.78 -3.19 8.58
C GLY A 17 16.54 -3.62 9.37
N ASN A 18 15.34 -3.26 8.90
CA ASN A 18 14.07 -3.62 9.52
C ASN A 18 13.27 -4.57 8.62
N GLN A 19 12.58 -5.53 9.22
CA GLN A 19 11.70 -6.46 8.50
C GLN A 19 10.30 -5.86 8.40
N ILE A 20 9.84 -5.61 7.18
CA ILE A 20 8.55 -5.01 6.88
C ILE A 20 7.63 -6.05 6.25
N SER A 21 6.44 -6.26 6.83
CA SER A 21 5.41 -7.12 6.25
C SER A 21 4.54 -6.36 5.27
N ILE A 22 4.50 -6.80 4.01
CA ILE A 22 3.55 -6.36 2.99
C ILE A 22 2.32 -7.26 3.08
N ASN A 23 1.17 -6.63 3.29
CA ASN A 23 -0.10 -7.30 3.55
C ASN A 23 -1.13 -6.84 2.52
N VAL A 24 -2.01 -7.70 2.03
CA VAL A 24 -3.18 -7.27 1.25
C VAL A 24 -4.41 -7.28 2.16
N ALA A 25 -5.17 -6.17 2.19
CA ALA A 25 -6.39 -6.10 2.98
C ALA A 25 -7.46 -7.09 2.45
N SER A 26 -8.31 -7.61 3.34
CA SER A 26 -9.40 -8.55 2.99
C SER A 26 -10.45 -7.91 2.06
N GLU A 27 -10.68 -6.62 2.24
CA GLU A 27 -11.50 -5.79 1.37
C GLU A 27 -10.64 -4.65 0.83
N ILE A 28 -10.66 -4.48 -0.49
CA ILE A 28 -9.81 -3.53 -1.20
C ILE A 28 -10.64 -2.76 -2.22
N ARG A 29 -10.20 -1.55 -2.53
CA ARG A 29 -10.79 -0.78 -3.62
C ARG A 29 -10.20 -1.22 -4.95
N HIS A 30 -11.06 -1.45 -5.95
CA HIS A 30 -10.66 -1.71 -7.32
C HIS A 30 -11.69 -1.10 -8.28
N ALA A 31 -11.23 -0.25 -9.21
CA ALA A 31 -12.08 0.52 -10.12
C ALA A 31 -13.21 1.30 -9.40
N GLY A 32 -12.88 1.94 -8.27
CA GLY A 32 -13.82 2.75 -7.50
C GLY A 32 -14.74 1.99 -6.54
N ILE A 33 -14.84 0.67 -6.65
CA ILE A 33 -15.75 -0.19 -5.88
C ILE A 33 -14.97 -1.04 -4.86
N ARG A 34 -15.56 -1.33 -3.69
CA ARG A 34 -14.99 -2.30 -2.73
C ARG A 34 -15.22 -3.73 -3.20
N ARG A 35 -14.18 -4.55 -3.17
CA ARG A 35 -14.23 -5.97 -3.53
C ARG A 35 -13.50 -6.80 -2.47
N SER A 36 -14.01 -8.01 -2.24
CA SER A 36 -13.27 -9.02 -1.49
C SER A 36 -12.01 -9.39 -2.27
N ILE A 37 -10.91 -9.63 -1.57
CA ILE A 37 -9.65 -10.08 -2.15
C ILE A 37 -9.82 -11.38 -2.97
N ASP A 38 -10.74 -12.26 -2.57
CA ASP A 38 -11.00 -13.53 -3.26
C ASP A 38 -11.63 -13.33 -4.66
N ALA A 39 -12.16 -12.14 -4.94
CA ALA A 39 -12.70 -11.79 -6.26
C ALA A 39 -11.64 -11.18 -7.20
N ILE A 40 -10.39 -11.04 -6.74
CA ILE A 40 -9.30 -10.46 -7.51
C ILE A 40 -8.44 -11.59 -8.08
N SER A 41 -7.99 -11.42 -9.34
CA SER A 41 -7.09 -12.37 -9.98
C SER A 41 -5.81 -12.57 -9.14
N PRO A 42 -5.40 -13.82 -8.85
CA PRO A 42 -4.16 -14.10 -8.14
C PRO A 42 -2.92 -13.48 -8.81
N THR A 43 -2.88 -13.45 -10.14
CA THR A 43 -1.79 -12.81 -10.88
C THR A 43 -1.73 -11.31 -10.62
N LEU A 44 -2.87 -10.62 -10.62
CA LEU A 44 -2.93 -9.19 -10.33
C LEU A 44 -2.49 -8.88 -8.89
N LEU A 45 -2.87 -9.75 -7.95
CA LEU A 45 -2.44 -9.62 -6.55
C LEU A 45 -0.91 -9.76 -6.44
N ASP A 46 -0.33 -10.80 -7.02
CA ASP A 46 1.11 -11.04 -6.97
C ASP A 46 1.88 -9.90 -7.66
N ASP A 47 1.45 -9.46 -8.84
CA ASP A 47 2.05 -8.33 -9.56
C ASP A 47 2.00 -7.03 -8.76
N THR A 48 0.92 -6.82 -8.00
CA THR A 48 0.78 -5.63 -7.14
C THR A 48 1.74 -5.71 -5.95
N VAL A 49 1.85 -6.87 -5.31
CA VAL A 49 2.76 -7.07 -4.18
C VAL A 49 4.22 -6.97 -4.65
N ASN A 50 4.57 -7.57 -5.78
CA ASN A 50 5.88 -7.46 -6.42
C ASN A 50 6.27 -5.99 -6.65
N ARG A 51 5.33 -5.17 -7.15
CA ARG A 51 5.56 -3.72 -7.35
C ARG A 51 5.82 -2.98 -6.05
N VAL A 52 5.04 -3.27 -4.99
CA VAL A 52 5.23 -2.65 -3.67
C VAL A 52 6.61 -3.01 -3.09
N GLU A 53 7.03 -4.26 -3.20
CA GLU A 53 8.36 -4.70 -2.79
C GLU A 53 9.46 -3.94 -3.53
N MET A 54 9.38 -3.84 -4.87
CA MET A 54 10.38 -3.09 -5.65
C MET A 54 10.42 -1.60 -5.27
N ALA A 55 9.26 -0.97 -5.04
CA ALA A 55 9.18 0.42 -4.59
C ALA A 55 9.80 0.62 -3.19
N LEU A 56 9.68 -0.37 -2.32
CA LEU A 56 10.31 -0.37 -0.99
C LEU A 56 11.82 -0.54 -1.08
N MET A 57 12.29 -1.52 -1.85
CA MET A 57 13.72 -1.81 -2.01
C MET A 57 14.47 -0.68 -2.72
N SER A 58 13.81 0.03 -3.64
CA SER A 58 14.36 1.21 -4.31
C SER A 58 14.36 2.48 -3.43
N SER A 59 13.87 2.40 -2.19
CA SER A 59 13.73 3.55 -1.27
C SER A 59 12.91 4.72 -1.85
N THR A 60 12.02 4.43 -2.79
CA THR A 60 11.13 5.44 -3.42
C THR A 60 9.84 5.62 -2.63
N LEU A 61 9.44 4.60 -1.87
CA LEU A 61 8.19 4.61 -1.11
C LEU A 61 8.32 5.22 0.30
N LEU A 62 9.46 5.04 0.95
CA LEU A 62 9.74 5.46 2.33
C LEU A 62 11.15 6.04 2.42
N SER A 63 11.35 7.07 3.26
CA SER A 63 12.72 7.47 3.65
C SER A 63 13.33 6.45 4.59
N ALA A 64 14.65 6.50 4.77
CA ALA A 64 15.36 5.66 5.73
C ALA A 64 14.74 5.71 7.15
N ASP A 65 14.42 6.91 7.65
CA ASP A 65 13.79 7.09 8.97
C ASP A 65 12.39 6.48 9.07
N GLN A 66 11.61 6.52 7.98
CA GLN A 66 10.29 5.89 7.96
C GLN A 66 10.40 4.38 7.85
N ALA A 67 11.31 3.89 7.01
CA ALA A 67 11.56 2.46 6.85
C ALA A 67 12.03 1.81 8.15
N SER A 68 12.88 2.51 8.93
CA SER A 68 13.39 1.99 10.21
C SER A 68 12.32 1.81 11.29
N ILE A 69 11.20 2.54 11.21
CA ILE A 69 10.07 2.42 12.15
C ILE A 69 8.86 1.67 11.60
N THR A 70 8.77 1.50 10.28
CA THR A 70 7.65 0.81 9.63
C THR A 70 7.75 -0.69 9.85
N THR A 71 6.67 -1.32 10.30
CA THR A 71 6.63 -2.79 10.48
C THR A 71 5.65 -3.45 9.53
N SER A 72 4.65 -2.72 9.03
CA SER A 72 3.63 -3.26 8.15
C SER A 72 3.18 -2.28 7.09
N ILE A 73 2.83 -2.81 5.91
CA ILE A 73 2.34 -2.07 4.76
C ILE A 73 1.15 -2.82 4.17
N PRO A 74 -0.08 -2.56 4.67
CA PRO A 74 -1.30 -2.94 3.97
C PRO A 74 -1.41 -2.24 2.61
N ILE A 75 -1.70 -3.04 1.58
CA ILE A 75 -2.21 -2.62 0.28
C ILE A 75 -3.72 -2.45 0.41
N THR A 76 -4.20 -1.23 0.24
CA THR A 76 -5.60 -0.84 0.47
C THR A 76 -6.40 -0.67 -0.81
N SER A 77 -5.72 -0.59 -1.96
CA SER A 77 -6.36 -0.64 -3.27
C SER A 77 -5.53 -1.44 -4.26
N MET A 78 -6.22 -2.03 -5.23
CA MET A 78 -5.60 -2.61 -6.42
C MET A 78 -5.30 -1.52 -7.45
N PRO A 79 -4.57 -1.87 -8.53
CA PRO A 79 -4.36 -0.97 -9.65
C PRO A 79 -5.69 -0.37 -10.12
N HIS A 80 -5.74 0.96 -10.13
CA HIS A 80 -6.86 1.76 -10.59
C HIS A 80 -6.38 3.16 -10.93
N GLU A 81 -7.15 3.86 -11.78
CA GLU A 81 -7.00 5.28 -12.02
C GLU A 81 -7.94 6.07 -11.13
N SER A 82 -7.60 7.34 -10.83
CA SER A 82 -8.50 8.26 -10.17
C SER A 82 -8.39 9.66 -10.80
N PRO A 83 -9.41 10.53 -10.67
CA PRO A 83 -9.30 11.90 -11.19
C PRO A 83 -8.12 12.70 -10.62
N ALA A 84 -7.73 12.43 -9.37
CA ALA A 84 -6.59 13.08 -8.71
C ALA A 84 -5.24 12.49 -9.15
N TYR A 85 -5.24 11.23 -9.59
CA TYR A 85 -4.06 10.48 -10.03
C TYR A 85 -4.45 9.69 -11.28
N PRO A 86 -4.36 10.31 -12.48
CA PRO A 86 -4.88 9.73 -13.72
C PRO A 86 -4.02 8.56 -14.24
N GLN A 87 -2.96 8.19 -13.53
CA GLN A 87 -2.18 7.01 -13.81
C GLN A 87 -2.66 5.85 -12.97
N GLU A 88 -2.58 4.65 -13.54
CA GLU A 88 -2.88 3.43 -12.81
C GLU A 88 -1.93 3.26 -11.62
N HIS A 89 -2.50 3.17 -10.42
CA HIS A 89 -1.75 3.00 -9.19
C HIS A 89 -2.48 2.13 -8.18
N SER A 90 -1.72 1.59 -7.23
CA SER A 90 -2.20 0.94 -6.01
C SER A 90 -1.85 1.80 -4.81
N THR A 91 -2.73 1.87 -3.82
CA THR A 91 -2.50 2.64 -2.60
C THR A 91 -2.05 1.72 -1.49
N ILE A 92 -1.05 2.17 -0.74
CA ILE A 92 -0.53 1.51 0.45
C ILE A 92 -0.58 2.45 1.64
N VAL A 93 -0.62 1.86 2.85
CA VAL A 93 -0.48 2.60 4.11
C VAL A 93 0.62 1.95 4.92
N ALA A 94 1.72 2.64 5.15
CA ALA A 94 2.80 2.18 6.03
C ALA A 94 2.46 2.47 7.49
N SER A 95 2.70 1.51 8.38
CA SER A 95 2.39 1.63 9.81
C SER A 95 3.51 1.09 10.71
N ASP A 96 3.67 1.70 11.89
CA ASP A 96 4.62 1.26 12.92
C ASP A 96 4.10 0.03 13.69
N ALA A 97 4.89 -0.46 14.65
CA ALA A 97 4.55 -1.62 15.48
C ALA A 97 3.26 -1.44 16.31
N HIS A 98 2.81 -0.20 16.53
CA HIS A 98 1.60 0.15 17.25
C HIS A 98 0.40 0.37 16.32
N GLY A 99 0.56 0.14 15.01
CA GLY A 99 -0.46 0.38 14.01
C GLY A 99 -0.68 1.87 13.70
N ARG A 100 0.24 2.76 14.10
CA ARG A 100 0.16 4.17 13.75
C ARG A 100 0.67 4.37 12.34
N ARG A 101 -0.06 5.14 11.54
CA ARG A 101 0.32 5.45 10.16
C ARG A 101 1.62 6.25 10.12
N VAL A 102 2.62 5.71 9.44
CA VAL A 102 3.91 6.34 9.14
C VAL A 102 3.83 7.12 7.83
N ALA A 103 3.25 6.51 6.78
CA ALA A 103 3.14 7.12 5.46
C ALA A 103 1.98 6.51 4.65
N THR A 104 1.60 7.21 3.58
CA THR A 104 0.75 6.67 2.51
C THR A 104 1.56 6.70 1.21
N GLY A 105 1.37 5.72 0.33
CA GLY A 105 2.08 5.69 -0.94
C GLY A 105 1.18 5.30 -2.10
N HIS A 106 1.52 5.77 -3.29
CA HIS A 106 0.89 5.39 -4.55
C HIS A 106 1.91 4.63 -5.38
N VAL A 107 1.67 3.33 -5.58
CA VAL A 107 2.56 2.42 -6.30
C VAL A 107 2.07 2.26 -7.74
N THR A 108 2.88 2.71 -8.69
CA THR A 108 2.57 2.72 -10.13
C THR A 108 3.54 1.82 -10.89
N THR A 109 3.19 1.49 -12.14
CA THR A 109 4.11 0.83 -13.08
C THR A 109 5.21 1.77 -13.57
N ASN A 110 4.99 3.08 -13.53
CA ASN A 110 5.99 4.07 -13.91
C ASN A 110 6.77 4.52 -12.67
N THR A 111 7.98 3.98 -12.50
CA THR A 111 8.84 4.26 -11.34
C THR A 111 9.20 5.75 -11.18
N ASP A 112 9.24 6.51 -12.27
CA ASP A 112 9.51 7.96 -12.23
C ASP A 112 8.34 8.75 -11.64
N GLN A 113 7.16 8.12 -11.59
CA GLN A 113 5.92 8.67 -11.09
C GLN A 113 5.48 7.97 -9.79
N GLN A 114 6.38 7.18 -9.20
CA GLN A 114 6.21 6.58 -7.89
C GLN A 114 6.13 7.68 -6.84
N GLN A 115 4.94 7.86 -6.23
CA GLN A 115 4.72 8.96 -5.30
C GLN A 115 4.61 8.44 -3.87
N ARG A 116 5.53 8.94 -3.03
CA ARG A 116 5.34 8.98 -1.58
C ARG A 116 4.37 10.11 -1.26
N VAL A 117 3.30 9.81 -0.52
CA VAL A 117 2.35 10.82 -0.04
C VAL A 117 2.71 11.12 1.41
N ASP A 118 3.54 12.15 1.55
CA ASP A 118 3.90 12.68 2.84
C ASP A 118 2.74 13.49 3.40
N SER A 119 2.18 13.00 4.50
CA SER A 119 1.23 13.68 5.40
C SER A 119 -0.25 13.34 5.20
N ALA A 120 -0.90 13.14 6.34
CA ALA A 120 -2.36 13.04 6.49
C ALA A 120 -3.13 14.26 5.95
N GLU A 121 -2.46 15.40 5.77
CA GLU A 121 -3.08 16.67 5.38
C GLU A 121 -3.42 16.76 3.89
N GLN A 122 -2.71 16.05 2.99
CA GLN A 122 -3.09 15.98 1.58
C GLN A 122 -4.34 15.11 1.33
N LEU A 123 -4.73 14.28 2.30
CA LEU A 123 -5.98 13.51 2.25
C LEU A 123 -7.20 14.29 2.80
N GLY A 124 -7.01 15.52 3.29
CA GLY A 124 -8.09 16.36 3.80
C GLY A 124 -9.17 16.75 2.77
N GLY A 125 -8.92 16.48 1.48
CA GLY A 125 -9.90 16.67 0.40
C GLY A 125 -10.71 15.43 0.02
N LEU A 126 -10.30 14.22 0.44
CA LEU A 126 -11.00 12.97 0.14
C LEU A 126 -11.71 12.50 1.40
N ARG A 127 -12.82 13.18 1.71
CA ARG A 127 -13.86 12.59 2.55
C ARG A 127 -14.29 11.30 1.85
N TYR A 128 -14.07 10.17 2.52
CA TYR A 128 -14.65 8.89 2.14
C TYR A 128 -16.18 9.00 2.30
N SER A 129 -16.85 9.53 1.27
CA SER A 129 -18.28 9.36 1.02
C SER A 129 -18.50 8.15 0.13
#